data_AF-A0A317EPK7-F1
#
_entry.id   AF-A0A317EPK7-F1
#
_cell.length_a   1.000
_cell.length_b   1.000
_cell.length_c   1.000
_cell.angle_alpha   90.00
_cell.angle_beta   90.00
_cell.angle_gamma   90.00
#
_symmetry.space_group_name_H-M   'P 1'
#
loop_
_entity.id
_entity.type
_entity.pdbx_description
1 polymer ?
#
loop_
_entity_poly.entity_id
_entity_poly.type
_entity_poly.pdbx_seq_one_letter_code
_entity_poly.pdbx_strand_id
1 'polypeptide(L)'
;MENTEQIAQIKVLILTKINLNSVRIDDCKYISEQIFLKTKNHLSIQTIQTIFIANRSILTPFVLNSLAQFSEFEDWEDYIKKTWEH
;
A
#
# COMPACT_ATOMS: atom_id res chain seq x y z
N MET A 1 -0.16 -18.47 3.32
CA MET A 1 -0.76 -17.56 4.33
C MET A 1 -1.50 -16.50 3.53
N GLU A 2 -2.81 -16.40 3.71
CA GLU A 2 -3.62 -15.39 3.04
C GLU A 2 -3.42 -14.06 3.77
N ASN A 3 -2.59 -13.18 3.22
CA ASN A 3 -2.24 -11.89 3.82
C ASN A 3 -3.38 -10.85 3.72
N THR A 4 -4.63 -11.29 3.59
CA THR A 4 -5.77 -10.45 3.22
C THR A 4 -6.04 -9.36 4.25
N GLU A 5 -6.00 -9.71 5.54
CA GLU A 5 -6.22 -8.76 6.64
C GLU A 5 -5.07 -7.75 6.76
N GLN A 6 -3.84 -8.22 6.61
CA GLN A 6 -2.64 -7.38 6.65
C GLN A 6 -2.62 -6.39 5.49
N ILE A 7 -3.05 -6.84 4.30
CA ILE A 7 -3.21 -6.00 3.11
C ILE A 7 -4.36 -4.99 3.29
N ALA A 8 -5.46 -5.38 3.93
CA ALA A 8 -6.54 -4.44 4.24
C ALA A 8 -6.09 -3.35 5.21
N GLN A 9 -5.37 -3.73 6.28
CA GLN A 9 -4.88 -2.78 7.28
C GLN A 9 -3.83 -1.81 6.69
N ILE A 10 -2.88 -2.30 5.89
CA ILE A 10 -1.89 -1.41 5.28
C ILE A 10 -2.53 -0.42 4.29
N LYS A 11 -3.57 -0.83 3.56
CA LYS A 11 -4.34 0.11 2.72
C LYS A 11 -4.92 1.25 3.56
N VAL A 12 -5.52 0.94 4.71
CA VAL A 12 -6.07 1.96 5.62
C VAL A 12 -4.98 2.90 6.17
N LEU A 13 -3.82 2.36 6.53
CA LEU A 13 -2.67 3.17 6.98
C LEU A 13 -2.24 4.17 5.89
N ILE A 14 -2.12 3.71 4.65
CA ILE A 14 -1.73 4.55 3.51
C ILE A 14 -2.75 5.68 3.32
N LEU A 15 -4.04 5.34 3.30
CA LEU A 15 -5.13 6.30 3.15
C LEU A 15 -5.14 7.36 4.26
N THR A 16 -4.90 6.95 5.49
CA THR A 16 -4.77 7.85 6.64
C THR A 16 -3.58 8.80 6.45
N LYS A 17 -2.43 8.28 6.00
CA LYS A 17 -1.20 9.06 5.81
C LYS A 17 -1.34 10.16 4.74
N ILE A 18 -2.15 9.91 3.71
CA ILE A 18 -2.43 10.88 2.64
C ILE A 18 -3.74 11.65 2.84
N ASN A 19 -4.40 11.49 4.00
CA ASN A 19 -5.64 12.17 4.36
C ASN A 19 -6.77 11.94 3.33
N LEU A 20 -6.92 10.69 2.88
CA LEU A 20 -8.03 10.26 2.04
C LEU A 20 -8.90 9.26 2.80
N ASN A 21 -10.21 9.48 2.81
CA ASN A 21 -11.16 8.53 3.42
C ASN A 21 -11.60 7.43 2.45
N SER A 22 -11.48 7.68 1.15
CA SER A 22 -11.82 6.75 0.07
C SER A 22 -11.02 7.12 -1.17
N VAL A 23 -10.76 6.14 -2.05
CA VAL A 23 -9.97 6.33 -3.28
C VAL A 23 -10.92 6.34 -4.48
N ARG A 24 -10.82 7.38 -5.30
CA ARG A 24 -11.40 7.44 -6.63
C ARG A 24 -10.33 7.22 -7.70
N ILE A 25 -10.78 7.02 -8.93
CA ILE A 25 -9.87 6.84 -10.09
C ILE A 25 -8.92 8.04 -10.23
N ASP A 26 -9.41 9.26 -9.97
CA ASP A 26 -8.64 10.49 -10.06
C ASP A 26 -7.51 10.56 -9.01
N ASP A 27 -7.75 10.01 -7.81
CA ASP A 27 -6.79 9.98 -6.71
C ASP A 27 -5.63 9.00 -6.97
N CYS A 28 -5.81 8.02 -7.88
CA CYS A 28 -4.80 6.98 -8.11
C CYS A 28 -3.48 7.53 -8.67
N LYS A 29 -3.54 8.63 -9.43
CA LYS A 29 -2.34 9.33 -9.89
C LYS A 29 -1.60 9.95 -8.71
N TYR A 30 -2.31 10.68 -7.86
CA TYR A 30 -1.75 11.30 -6.67
C TYR A 30 -1.12 10.26 -5.73
N ILE A 31 -1.79 9.14 -5.46
CA ILE A 31 -1.26 8.05 -4.63
C ILE A 31 0.04 7.47 -5.22
N SER A 32 0.05 7.21 -6.54
CA SER A 32 1.25 6.73 -7.25
C SER A 32 2.43 7.69 -7.07
N GLU A 33 2.18 8.99 -7.24
CA GLU A 33 3.20 10.04 -7.06
C GLU A 33 3.70 10.11 -5.61
N GLN A 34 2.80 10.04 -4.62
CA GLN A 34 3.18 10.05 -3.20
C GLN A 34 4.06 8.86 -2.83
N ILE A 35 3.69 7.65 -3.30
CA ILE A 35 4.49 6.43 -3.06
C ILE A 35 5.88 6.59 -3.67
N PHE A 36 5.97 7.07 -4.91
CA PHE A 36 7.25 7.30 -5.56
C PHE A 36 8.10 8.35 -4.83
N LEU A 37 7.50 9.48 -4.43
CA LEU A 37 8.23 10.55 -3.74
C LEU A 37 8.89 10.07 -2.44
N LYS A 38 8.18 9.23 -1.66
CA LYS A 38 8.63 8.71 -0.37
C LYS A 38 9.57 7.50 -0.49
N THR A 39 9.26 6.55 -1.37
CA THR A 39 9.94 5.24 -1.40
C THR A 39 10.92 5.08 -2.56
N LYS A 40 10.84 5.96 -3.57
CA LYS A 40 11.50 5.80 -4.88
C LYS A 40 11.05 4.57 -5.66
N ASN A 41 10.02 3.85 -5.21
CA ASN A 41 9.41 2.76 -5.95
C ASN A 41 8.30 3.29 -6.85
N HIS A 42 8.36 2.93 -8.14
CA HIS A 42 7.35 3.34 -9.10
C HIS A 42 6.22 2.30 -9.17
N LEU A 43 5.04 2.64 -8.64
CA LEU A 43 3.82 1.88 -8.84
C LEU A 43 2.95 2.58 -9.88
N SER A 44 2.70 1.93 -11.02
CA SER A 44 1.86 2.49 -12.08
C SER A 44 0.46 2.81 -11.56
N ILE A 45 -0.21 3.82 -12.14
CA ILE A 45 -1.60 4.20 -11.81
C ILE A 45 -2.53 2.97 -11.86
N GLN A 46 -2.35 2.10 -12.87
CA GLN A 46 -3.10 0.85 -13.02
C GLN A 46 -2.90 -0.12 -11.86
N THR A 47 -1.68 -0.19 -11.30
CA THR A 47 -1.35 -0.98 -10.12
C THR A 47 -2.08 -0.41 -8.90
N ILE A 48 -2.07 0.91 -8.71
CA ILE A 48 -2.80 1.58 -7.62
C ILE A 48 -4.31 1.33 -7.75
N GLN A 49 -4.88 1.47 -8.94
CA GLN A 49 -6.29 1.15 -9.20
C GLN A 49 -6.62 -0.30 -8.83
N THR A 50 -5.75 -1.24 -9.19
CA THR A 50 -5.95 -2.66 -8.84
C THR A 50 -5.94 -2.89 -7.32
N ILE A 51 -5.08 -2.20 -6.59
CA ILE A 51 -4.94 -2.33 -5.13
C ILE A 51 -6.14 -1.71 -4.41
N PHE A 52 -6.49 -0.46 -4.74
CA PHE A 52 -7.42 0.35 -3.97
C PHE A 52 -8.85 0.38 -4.54
N ILE A 53 -9.02 0.29 -5.87
CA ILE A 53 -10.34 0.31 -6.53
C ILE A 53 -10.88 -1.10 -6.75
N ALA A 54 -10.09 -1.97 -7.39
CA ALA A 54 -10.48 -3.37 -7.62
C ALA A 54 -10.33 -4.24 -6.36
N ASN A 55 -9.87 -3.64 -5.26
CA ASN A 55 -9.64 -4.27 -3.96
C ASN A 55 -8.92 -5.63 -4.03
N ARG A 56 -7.86 -5.72 -4.84
CA ARG A 56 -7.10 -6.97 -4.97
C ARG A 56 -6.42 -7.32 -3.63
N SER A 57 -6.59 -8.57 -3.20
CA SER A 57 -6.02 -9.11 -1.95
C SER A 57 -4.72 -9.88 -2.18
N ILE A 58 -4.30 -10.09 -3.44
CA ILE A 58 -3.06 -10.78 -3.79
C ILE A 58 -2.16 -9.79 -4.53
N LEU A 59 -1.06 -9.41 -3.90
CA LEU A 59 -0.11 -8.41 -4.39
C LEU A 59 1.27 -9.05 -4.56
N THR A 60 2.07 -8.50 -5.48
CA THR A 60 3.45 -8.97 -5.66
C THR A 60 4.33 -8.50 -4.49
N PRO A 61 5.45 -9.19 -4.19
CA PRO A 61 6.38 -8.78 -3.12
C PRO A 61 6.87 -7.34 -3.28
N PHE A 62 7.16 -6.91 -4.51
CA PHE A 62 7.56 -5.54 -4.80
C PHE A 62 6.48 -4.50 -4.41
N VAL A 63 5.21 -4.79 -4.71
CA VAL A 63 4.09 -3.94 -4.31
C VAL A 63 3.98 -3.92 -2.79
N LEU A 64 4.01 -5.07 -2.13
CA LEU A 64 3.92 -5.18 -0.67
C LEU A 64 5.03 -4.37 0.01
N ASN A 65 6.28 -4.50 -0.44
CA ASN A 65 7.41 -3.72 0.08
C ASN A 65 7.22 -2.22 -0.17
N SER A 66 6.73 -1.82 -1.35
CA SER A 66 6.46 -0.41 -1.64
C SER A 66 5.41 0.20 -0.70
N LEU A 67 4.35 -0.56 -0.38
CA LEU A 67 3.30 -0.14 0.54
C LEU A 67 3.80 -0.07 1.99
N ALA A 68 4.63 -1.04 2.40
CA ALA A 68 5.28 -1.07 3.71
C ALA A 68 6.23 0.12 3.90
N GLN A 69 7.10 0.37 2.93
CA GLN A 69 8.03 1.50 2.94
C GLN A 69 7.33 2.84 2.96
N PHE A 70 6.23 2.98 2.22
CA PHE A 70 5.42 4.20 2.29
C PHE A 70 4.81 4.42 3.68
N SER A 71 4.54 3.33 4.39
CA SER A 71 3.98 3.31 5.74
C SER A 71 5.04 3.34 6.85
N GLU A 72 6.31 3.66 6.52
CA GLU A 72 7.44 3.79 7.45
C GLU A 72 7.98 2.46 8.03
N PHE A 73 7.74 1.35 7.33
CA PHE A 73 8.38 0.06 7.61
C PHE A 73 9.57 -0.17 6.65
N GLU A 74 10.51 -1.03 7.02
CA GLU A 74 11.67 -1.32 6.16
C GLU A 74 11.24 -2.08 4.88
N ASP A 75 10.37 -3.06 5.05
CA ASP A 75 9.79 -3.91 4.02
C ASP A 75 8.53 -4.61 4.54
N TRP A 76 7.92 -5.48 3.73
CA TRP A 76 6.71 -6.19 4.12
C TRP A 76 6.88 -7.10 5.33
N GLU A 77 8.00 -7.83 5.44
CA GLU A 77 8.27 -8.69 6.59
C GLU A 77 8.45 -7.89 7.88
N ASP A 78 9.11 -6.72 7.81
CA ASP A 78 9.21 -5.80 8.95
C ASP A 78 7.83 -5.31 9.43
N TYR A 79 6.93 -4.99 8.49
CA TYR A 79 5.55 -4.63 8.81
C TYR A 79 4.80 -5.77 9.50
N ILE A 80 4.91 -7.00 9.00
CA ILE A 80 4.29 -8.17 9.60
C ILE A 80 4.81 -8.39 11.02
N LYS A 81 6.14 -8.41 11.19
CA LYS A 81 6.78 -8.65 12.50
C LYS A 81 6.38 -7.61 13.54
N LYS A 82 6.35 -6.32 13.18
CA LYS A 82 6.08 -5.23 14.13
C LYS A 82 4.60 -5.06 14.47
N THR A 83 3.70 -5.52 13.59
CA THR A 83 2.26 -5.21 13.71
C THR A 83 1.41 -6.44 14.02
N TRP A 84 1.86 -7.63 13.62
CA TRP A 84 1.04 -8.84 13.63
C TRP A 84 1.66 -10.01 14.39
N GLU A 85 2.98 -10.05 14.54
CA GLU A 85 3.65 -11.03 15.38
C GLU A 85 3.86 -10.41 16.77
N HIS A 86 3.18 -10.95 17.78
CA HIS A 86 3.32 -10.59 19.20
C HIS A 86 3.86 -11.79 19.98
#